data_AF-A0AAD9CMA1-F1
#
_entry.id   AF-A0AAD9CMA1-F1
#
_cell.length_a   1.000
_cell.length_b   1.000
_cell.length_c   1.000
_cell.angle_alpha   90.00
_cell.angle_beta   90.00
_cell.angle_gamma   90.00
#
_symmetry.space_group_name_H-M   'P 1'
#
loop_
_entity.id
_entity.type
_entity.pdbx_description
1 polymer ?
#
loop_
_entity_poly.entity_id
_entity_poly.type
_entity_poly.pdbx_seq_one_letter_code
_entity_poly.pdbx_strand_id
1 'polypeptide(L)'
;MADEEALRKIRSVEEQIDILNKKLSIAKQEEDALLSEMDVTGQAFEDMQEQNIRLMQQLREKDDANFKLMSERIKSNQIHKLLKEEKEELADQLLTLKTQVDAQLQVVRKLEEKERLLQGTISTAERELALRTQALDMNKRKAQESAVLSEEVRTQLEQVQQRLKLVREEVIENSISREKESFNARRAQEDISKLRGKIEKAKKPAEKISNGDDILNEEISDYKARLTCPCCNSRVKDAVLTKCFHVFCFECVKTRYDTRQRKCPKCNAAFGANDFHRIYIG
;
A
#
# COMPACT_ATOMS: atom_id res chain seq x y z
N MET A 1 -171.40 -107.92 -4.24
CA MET A 1 -170.14 -108.40 -4.85
C MET A 1 -169.47 -107.35 -5.74
N ALA A 2 -170.20 -106.58 -6.56
CA ALA A 2 -169.63 -105.52 -7.41
C ALA A 2 -169.12 -104.27 -6.64
N ASP A 3 -169.77 -103.88 -5.54
CA ASP A 3 -169.35 -102.71 -4.72
C ASP A 3 -168.02 -102.93 -3.98
N GLU A 4 -167.73 -104.16 -3.55
CA GLU A 4 -166.46 -104.49 -2.88
C GLU A 4 -165.25 -104.45 -3.83
N GLU A 5 -165.47 -104.72 -5.12
CA GLU A 5 -164.42 -104.71 -6.14
C GLU A 5 -164.08 -103.27 -6.57
N ALA A 6 -165.10 -102.40 -6.68
CA ALA A 6 -164.92 -100.97 -6.90
C ALA A 6 -164.20 -100.30 -5.71
N LEU A 7 -164.59 -100.62 -4.47
CA LEU A 7 -163.91 -100.14 -3.24
C LEU A 7 -162.48 -100.68 -3.10
N ARG A 8 -162.16 -101.87 -3.64
CA ARG A 8 -160.78 -102.38 -3.71
C ARG A 8 -159.95 -101.65 -4.76
N LYS A 9 -160.52 -101.34 -5.93
CA LYS A 9 -159.86 -100.55 -6.97
C LYS A 9 -159.60 -99.11 -6.52
N ILE A 10 -160.56 -98.46 -5.86
CA ILE A 10 -160.39 -97.12 -5.29
C ILE A 10 -159.26 -97.13 -4.26
N ARG A 11 -159.26 -98.06 -3.31
CA ARG A 11 -158.17 -98.22 -2.34
C ARG A 11 -156.81 -98.48 -2.99
N SER A 12 -156.76 -99.30 -4.03
CA SER A 12 -155.52 -99.56 -4.78
C SER A 12 -155.00 -98.32 -5.53
N VAL A 13 -155.90 -97.51 -6.10
CA VAL A 13 -155.54 -96.26 -6.77
C VAL A 13 -155.12 -95.19 -5.75
N GLU A 14 -155.80 -95.11 -4.61
CA GLU A 14 -155.42 -94.23 -3.49
C GLU A 14 -154.04 -94.60 -2.92
N GLU A 15 -153.77 -95.89 -2.75
CA GLU A 15 -152.46 -96.40 -2.33
C GLU A 15 -151.38 -96.12 -3.39
N GLN A 16 -151.70 -96.25 -4.68
CA GLN A 16 -150.80 -95.86 -5.77
C GLN A 16 -150.54 -94.35 -5.81
N ILE A 17 -151.55 -93.51 -5.57
CA ILE A 17 -151.42 -92.06 -5.47
C ILE A 17 -150.52 -91.70 -4.27
N ASP A 18 -150.68 -92.35 -3.13
CA ASP A 18 -149.84 -92.13 -1.95
C ASP A 18 -148.38 -92.54 -2.21
N ILE A 19 -148.15 -93.68 -2.87
CA ILE A 19 -146.81 -94.12 -3.29
C ILE A 19 -146.18 -93.13 -4.28
N LEU A 20 -146.94 -92.66 -5.27
CA LEU A 20 -146.46 -91.69 -6.27
C LEU A 20 -146.17 -90.33 -5.62
N ASN A 21 -147.00 -89.87 -4.69
CA ASN A 21 -146.77 -88.65 -3.92
C ASN A 21 -145.52 -88.75 -3.05
N LYS A 22 -145.28 -89.91 -2.40
CA LYS A 22 -144.03 -90.15 -1.65
C LYS A 22 -142.81 -90.15 -2.56
N LYS A 23 -142.88 -90.81 -3.72
CA LYS A 23 -141.77 -90.81 -4.70
C LYS A 23 -141.50 -89.40 -5.24
N LEU A 24 -142.54 -88.63 -5.56
CA LEU A 24 -142.42 -87.25 -5.99
C LEU A 24 -141.81 -86.37 -4.89
N SER A 25 -142.19 -86.58 -3.63
CA SER A 25 -141.61 -85.88 -2.49
C SER A 25 -140.13 -86.20 -2.29
N ILE A 26 -139.73 -87.47 -2.43
CA ILE A 26 -138.33 -87.90 -2.33
C ILE A 26 -137.52 -87.30 -3.49
N ALA A 27 -138.01 -87.40 -4.72
CA ALA A 27 -137.33 -86.83 -5.89
C ALA A 27 -137.14 -85.31 -5.78
N LYS A 28 -138.13 -84.59 -5.24
CA LYS A 28 -137.99 -83.14 -4.95
C LYS A 28 -136.94 -82.85 -3.89
N GLN A 29 -136.89 -83.64 -2.81
CA GLN A 29 -135.85 -83.48 -1.78
C GLN A 29 -134.45 -83.79 -2.33
N GLU A 30 -134.33 -84.80 -3.19
CA GLU A 30 -133.08 -85.13 -3.88
C GLU A 30 -132.66 -84.02 -4.85
N GLU A 31 -133.61 -83.45 -5.62
CA GLU A 31 -133.37 -82.31 -6.50
C GLU A 31 -132.91 -81.07 -5.71
N ASP A 32 -133.60 -80.72 -4.63
CA ASP A 32 -133.24 -79.60 -3.75
C ASP A 32 -131.85 -79.81 -3.10
N ALA A 33 -131.52 -81.04 -2.70
CA ALA A 33 -130.21 -81.38 -2.16
C ALA A 33 -129.10 -81.24 -3.22
N LEU A 34 -129.35 -81.71 -4.45
CA LEU A 34 -128.40 -81.58 -5.57
C LEU A 34 -128.20 -80.11 -5.97
N LEU A 35 -129.25 -79.29 -5.96
CA LEU A 35 -129.15 -77.84 -6.18
C LEU A 35 -128.29 -77.19 -5.10
N SER A 36 -128.49 -77.55 -3.83
CA SER A 36 -127.65 -77.04 -2.73
C SER A 36 -126.19 -77.48 -2.86
N GLU A 37 -125.91 -78.72 -3.25
CA GLU A 37 -124.54 -79.19 -3.49
C GLU A 37 -123.88 -78.49 -4.69
N MET A 38 -124.65 -78.21 -5.74
CA MET A 38 -124.21 -77.45 -6.90
C MET A 38 -123.85 -76.01 -6.53
N ASP A 39 -124.66 -75.35 -5.72
CA ASP A 39 -124.40 -73.98 -5.23
C ASP A 39 -123.12 -73.92 -4.38
N VAL A 40 -122.94 -74.87 -3.45
CA VAL A 40 -121.73 -74.96 -2.61
C VAL A 40 -120.49 -75.22 -3.47
N THR A 41 -120.60 -76.12 -4.45
CA THR A 41 -119.49 -76.44 -5.36
C THR A 41 -119.17 -75.25 -6.27
N GLY A 42 -120.19 -74.54 -6.75
CA GLY A 42 -120.06 -73.31 -7.54
C GLY A 42 -119.31 -72.23 -6.78
N GLN A 43 -119.71 -71.96 -5.54
CA GLN A 43 -119.03 -70.97 -4.69
C GLN A 43 -117.57 -71.35 -4.44
N ALA A 44 -117.29 -72.62 -4.12
CA ALA A 44 -115.92 -73.09 -3.90
C ALA A 44 -115.05 -72.95 -5.16
N PHE A 45 -115.64 -73.14 -6.35
CA PHE A 45 -114.97 -72.93 -7.62
C PHE A 45 -114.69 -71.45 -7.89
N GLU A 46 -115.66 -70.57 -7.65
CA GLU A 46 -115.48 -69.11 -7.78
C GLU A 46 -114.39 -68.60 -6.83
N ASP A 47 -114.41 -69.01 -5.56
CA ASP A 47 -113.40 -68.65 -4.56
C ASP A 47 -111.99 -69.10 -5.00
N MET A 48 -111.88 -70.32 -5.53
CA MET A 48 -110.62 -70.86 -6.07
C MET A 48 -110.16 -70.08 -7.31
N GLN A 49 -111.08 -69.68 -8.18
CA GLN A 49 -110.77 -68.88 -9.36
C GLN A 49 -110.26 -67.49 -8.96
N GLU A 50 -110.92 -66.83 -8.00
CA GLU A 50 -110.45 -65.57 -7.43
C GLU A 50 -109.06 -65.72 -6.79
N GLN A 51 -108.84 -66.80 -6.02
CA GLN A 51 -107.55 -67.08 -5.40
C GLN A 51 -106.45 -67.25 -6.47
N ASN A 52 -106.74 -67.98 -7.54
CA ASN A 52 -105.80 -68.14 -8.67
C ASN A 52 -105.47 -66.81 -9.33
N ILE A 53 -106.46 -65.94 -9.56
CA ILE A 53 -106.22 -64.59 -10.11
C ILE A 53 -105.31 -63.78 -9.17
N ARG A 54 -105.57 -63.80 -7.86
CA ARG A 54 -104.74 -63.10 -6.86
C ARG A 54 -103.30 -63.64 -6.84
N LEU A 55 -103.11 -64.94 -6.89
CA LEU A 55 -101.78 -65.57 -6.94
C LEU A 55 -101.03 -65.19 -8.21
N MET A 56 -101.70 -65.20 -9.36
CA MET A 56 -101.11 -64.79 -10.63
C MET A 56 -100.70 -63.31 -10.63
N GLN A 57 -101.51 -62.44 -9.99
CA GLN A 57 -101.14 -61.04 -9.81
C GLN A 57 -99.91 -60.87 -8.90
N GLN A 58 -99.87 -61.57 -7.76
CA GLN A 58 -98.73 -61.52 -6.86
C GLN A 58 -97.43 -62.01 -7.51
N LEU A 59 -97.51 -63.04 -8.35
CA LEU A 59 -96.35 -63.51 -9.12
C LEU A 59 -95.82 -62.43 -10.06
N ARG A 60 -96.72 -61.76 -10.81
CA ARG A 60 -96.34 -60.65 -11.69
C ARG A 60 -95.70 -59.49 -10.92
N GLU A 61 -96.29 -59.09 -9.80
CA GLU A 61 -95.75 -58.01 -8.96
C GLU A 61 -94.36 -58.36 -8.40
N LYS A 62 -94.14 -59.62 -8.00
CA LYS A 62 -92.83 -60.11 -7.56
C LYS A 62 -91.82 -60.14 -8.69
N ASP A 63 -92.21 -60.55 -9.89
CA ASP A 63 -91.33 -60.54 -11.06
C ASP A 63 -90.92 -59.10 -11.42
N ASP A 64 -91.88 -58.15 -11.45
CA ASP A 64 -91.59 -56.74 -11.70
C ASP A 64 -90.65 -56.14 -10.64
N ALA A 65 -90.83 -56.48 -9.37
CA ALA A 65 -89.93 -56.09 -8.29
C ALA A 65 -88.52 -56.68 -8.47
N ASN A 66 -88.43 -57.96 -8.84
CA ASN A 66 -87.16 -58.64 -9.11
C ASN A 66 -86.42 -58.00 -10.30
N PHE A 67 -87.13 -57.64 -11.37
CA PHE A 67 -86.53 -56.94 -12.52
C PHE A 67 -85.97 -55.58 -12.14
N LYS A 68 -86.68 -54.81 -11.30
CA LYS A 68 -86.21 -53.51 -10.79
C LYS A 68 -84.94 -53.69 -9.95
N LEU A 69 -84.94 -54.61 -8.98
CA LEU A 69 -83.78 -54.89 -8.14
C LEU A 69 -82.58 -55.38 -8.95
N MET A 70 -82.80 -56.22 -9.97
CA MET A 70 -81.74 -56.67 -10.87
C MET A 70 -81.13 -55.50 -11.64
N SER A 71 -81.95 -54.58 -12.16
CA SER A 71 -81.50 -53.38 -12.86
C SER A 71 -80.69 -52.45 -11.95
N GLU A 72 -81.17 -52.21 -10.73
CA GLU A 72 -80.45 -51.41 -9.73
C GLU A 72 -79.12 -52.06 -9.33
N ARG A 73 -79.09 -53.39 -9.17
CA ARG A 73 -77.86 -54.14 -8.89
C ARG A 73 -76.83 -53.99 -10.00
N ILE A 74 -77.27 -54.08 -11.27
CA ILE A 74 -76.37 -53.90 -12.43
C ILE A 74 -75.80 -52.47 -12.42
N LYS A 75 -76.66 -51.46 -12.25
CA LYS A 75 -76.22 -50.05 -12.21
C LYS A 75 -75.25 -49.79 -11.05
N SER A 76 -75.57 -50.28 -9.86
CA SER A 76 -74.72 -50.16 -8.67
C SER A 76 -73.36 -50.81 -8.88
N ASN A 77 -73.31 -52.02 -9.45
CA ASN A 77 -72.05 -52.69 -9.78
C ASN A 77 -71.23 -51.92 -10.81
N GLN A 78 -71.87 -51.33 -11.82
CA GLN A 78 -71.18 -50.52 -12.83
C GLN A 78 -70.60 -49.24 -12.21
N ILE A 79 -71.36 -48.53 -11.38
CA ILE A 79 -70.88 -47.35 -10.64
C ILE A 79 -69.72 -47.73 -9.72
N HIS A 80 -69.84 -48.84 -8.98
CA HIS A 80 -68.78 -49.30 -8.08
C HIS A 80 -67.48 -49.61 -8.84
N LYS A 81 -67.58 -50.21 -10.03
CA LYS A 81 -66.42 -50.47 -10.89
C LYS A 81 -65.75 -49.15 -11.31
N LEU A 82 -66.52 -48.18 -11.80
CA LEU A 82 -65.99 -46.88 -12.22
C LEU A 82 -65.33 -46.13 -11.06
N LEU A 83 -65.96 -46.12 -9.88
CA LEU A 83 -65.38 -45.49 -8.69
C LEU A 83 -64.08 -46.17 -8.23
N LYS A 84 -63.97 -47.48 -8.44
CA LYS A 84 -62.74 -48.21 -8.13
C LYS A 84 -61.62 -47.84 -9.12
N GLU A 85 -61.93 -47.77 -10.42
CA GLU A 85 -60.99 -47.33 -11.46
C GLU A 85 -60.51 -45.89 -11.20
N GLU A 86 -61.43 -44.96 -10.91
CA GLU A 86 -61.09 -43.56 -10.58
C GLU A 86 -60.23 -43.47 -9.31
N LYS A 87 -60.52 -44.29 -8.29
CA LYS A 87 -59.69 -44.35 -7.07
C LYS A 87 -58.28 -44.85 -7.36
N GLU A 88 -58.13 -45.85 -8.22
CA GLU A 88 -56.83 -46.39 -8.63
C GLU A 88 -56.05 -45.33 -9.43
N GLU A 89 -56.68 -44.64 -10.38
CA GLU A 89 -56.07 -43.54 -11.14
C GLU A 89 -55.61 -42.38 -10.22
N LEU A 90 -56.43 -41.98 -9.26
CA LEU A 90 -56.06 -40.94 -8.28
C LEU A 90 -54.88 -41.38 -7.41
N ALA A 91 -54.81 -42.66 -7.03
CA ALA A 91 -53.68 -43.19 -6.27
C ALA A 91 -52.37 -43.14 -7.07
N ASP A 92 -52.42 -43.48 -8.37
CA ASP A 92 -51.26 -43.40 -9.27
C ASP A 92 -50.80 -41.95 -9.51
N GLN A 93 -51.74 -41.02 -9.65
CA GLN A 93 -51.45 -39.59 -9.74
C GLN A 93 -50.77 -39.07 -8.46
N LEU A 94 -51.28 -39.45 -7.28
CA LEU A 94 -50.68 -39.08 -6.00
C LEU A 94 -49.26 -39.65 -5.85
N LEU A 95 -49.02 -40.89 -6.26
CA LEU A 95 -47.70 -41.51 -6.21
C LEU A 95 -46.71 -40.79 -7.14
N THR A 96 -47.16 -40.44 -8.35
CA THR A 96 -46.36 -39.68 -9.32
C THR A 96 -46.00 -38.31 -8.78
N LEU A 97 -46.98 -37.58 -8.24
CA LEU A 97 -46.76 -36.26 -7.66
C LEU A 97 -45.81 -36.32 -6.46
N LYS A 98 -45.97 -37.32 -5.58
CA LYS A 98 -45.07 -37.54 -4.45
C LYS A 98 -43.62 -37.78 -4.91
N THR A 99 -43.43 -38.63 -5.92
CA THR A 99 -42.11 -38.88 -6.50
C THR A 99 -41.50 -37.61 -7.09
N GLN A 100 -42.31 -36.79 -7.75
CA GLN A 100 -41.88 -35.50 -8.30
C GLN A 100 -41.49 -34.50 -7.20
N VAL A 101 -42.25 -34.43 -6.11
CA VAL A 101 -41.91 -33.60 -4.93
C VAL A 101 -40.60 -34.07 -4.30
N ASP A 102 -40.41 -35.37 -4.11
CA ASP A 102 -39.16 -35.92 -3.55
C ASP A 102 -37.95 -35.60 -4.44
N ALA A 103 -38.10 -35.69 -5.77
CA ALA A 103 -37.07 -35.30 -6.73
C ALA A 103 -36.77 -33.79 -6.66
N GLN A 104 -37.79 -32.94 -6.56
CA GLN A 104 -37.63 -31.48 -6.40
C GLN A 104 -36.92 -31.14 -5.09
N LEU A 105 -37.26 -31.79 -3.97
CA LEU A 105 -36.59 -31.61 -2.69
C LEU A 105 -35.09 -31.95 -2.77
N GLN A 106 -34.71 -32.99 -3.52
CA GLN A 106 -33.29 -33.30 -3.75
C GLN A 106 -32.58 -32.20 -4.55
N VAL A 107 -33.24 -31.61 -5.55
CA VAL A 107 -32.68 -30.49 -6.32
C VAL A 107 -32.50 -29.26 -5.44
N VAL A 108 -33.49 -28.92 -4.62
CA VAL A 108 -33.42 -27.80 -3.68
C VAL A 108 -32.23 -27.96 -2.73
N ARG A 109 -32.04 -29.14 -2.11
CA ARG A 109 -30.89 -29.40 -1.24
C ARG A 109 -29.54 -29.20 -1.93
N LYS A 110 -29.42 -29.64 -3.20
CA LYS A 110 -28.20 -29.43 -3.99
C LYS A 110 -27.95 -27.96 -4.30
N LEU A 111 -29.02 -27.18 -4.55
CA LEU A 111 -28.92 -25.74 -4.77
C LEU A 111 -28.51 -25.00 -3.49
N GLU A 112 -29.08 -25.35 -2.35
CA GLU A 112 -28.70 -24.79 -1.04
C GLU A 112 -27.23 -25.08 -0.70
N GLU A 113 -26.75 -26.30 -0.95
CA GLU A 113 -25.33 -26.64 -0.75
C GLU A 113 -24.42 -25.82 -1.68
N LYS A 114 -24.81 -25.67 -2.95
CA LYS A 114 -24.07 -24.85 -3.92
C LYS A 114 -24.05 -23.38 -3.51
N GLU A 115 -25.17 -22.84 -3.03
CA GLU A 115 -25.25 -21.47 -2.52
C GLU A 115 -24.30 -21.26 -1.34
N ARG A 116 -24.30 -22.19 -0.38
CA ARG A 116 -23.38 -22.14 0.78
C ARG A 116 -21.92 -22.15 0.34
N LEU A 117 -21.55 -22.99 -0.63
CA LEU A 117 -20.19 -23.04 -1.16
C LEU A 117 -19.83 -21.73 -1.87
N LEU A 118 -20.72 -21.19 -2.69
CA LEU A 118 -20.50 -19.93 -3.40
C LEU A 118 -20.34 -18.75 -2.42
N GLN A 119 -21.16 -18.66 -1.37
CA GLN A 119 -20.97 -17.68 -0.29
C GLN A 119 -19.58 -17.80 0.34
N GLY A 120 -19.13 -19.02 0.65
CA GLY A 120 -17.78 -19.25 1.17
C GLY A 120 -16.66 -18.78 0.22
N THR A 121 -16.83 -18.99 -1.09
CA THR A 121 -15.88 -18.49 -2.10
C THR A 121 -15.87 -16.97 -2.19
N ILE A 122 -17.05 -16.33 -2.14
CA ILE A 122 -17.17 -14.86 -2.16
C ILE A 122 -16.47 -14.27 -0.93
N SER A 123 -16.77 -14.75 0.28
CA SER A 123 -16.11 -14.26 1.50
C SER A 123 -14.59 -14.48 1.52
N THR A 124 -14.09 -15.47 0.78
CA THR A 124 -12.65 -15.69 0.62
C THR A 124 -12.04 -14.72 -0.38
N ALA A 125 -12.70 -14.51 -1.53
CA ALA A 125 -12.29 -13.55 -2.54
C ALA A 125 -12.31 -12.10 -2.00
N GLU A 126 -13.32 -11.74 -1.20
CA GLU A 126 -13.40 -10.43 -0.54
C GLU A 126 -12.23 -10.19 0.42
N ARG A 127 -11.85 -11.22 1.21
CA ARG A 127 -10.68 -11.14 2.08
C ARG A 127 -9.38 -10.99 1.29
N GLU A 128 -9.22 -11.74 0.21
CA GLU A 128 -8.05 -11.59 -0.66
C GLU A 128 -8.01 -10.18 -1.28
N LEU A 129 -9.13 -9.68 -1.79
CA LEU A 129 -9.22 -8.35 -2.37
C LEU A 129 -8.85 -7.25 -1.36
N ALA A 130 -9.28 -7.38 -0.10
CA ALA A 130 -8.91 -6.46 0.96
C ALA A 130 -7.40 -6.45 1.20
N LEU A 131 -6.77 -7.63 1.28
CA LEU A 131 -5.31 -7.77 1.44
C LEU A 131 -4.55 -7.20 0.24
N ARG A 132 -5.03 -7.46 -0.99
CA ARG A 132 -4.42 -6.93 -2.22
C ARG A 132 -4.51 -5.41 -2.29
N THR A 133 -5.65 -4.85 -1.91
CA THR A 133 -5.86 -3.40 -1.83
C THR A 133 -4.90 -2.77 -0.82
N GLN A 134 -4.79 -3.35 0.38
CA GLN A 134 -3.84 -2.89 1.41
C GLN A 134 -2.38 -2.93 0.91
N ALA A 135 -1.99 -4.03 0.27
CA ALA A 135 -0.64 -4.17 -0.30
C ALA A 135 -0.37 -3.14 -1.41
N LEU A 136 -1.36 -2.88 -2.28
CA LEU A 136 -1.27 -1.86 -3.32
C LEU A 136 -1.08 -0.47 -2.72
N ASP A 137 -1.83 -0.11 -1.69
CA ASP A 137 -1.71 1.20 -1.04
C ASP A 137 -0.36 1.38 -0.36
N MET A 138 0.17 0.34 0.30
CA MET A 138 1.53 0.37 0.84
C MET A 138 2.58 0.57 -0.27
N ASN A 139 2.46 -0.14 -1.39
CA ASN A 139 3.38 0.00 -2.50
C ASN A 139 3.30 1.38 -3.15
N LYS A 140 2.09 1.96 -3.27
CA LYS A 140 1.92 3.34 -3.74
C LYS A 140 2.63 4.35 -2.84
N ARG A 141 2.48 4.23 -1.51
CA ARG A 141 3.19 5.10 -0.55
C ARG A 141 4.71 4.99 -0.69
N LYS A 142 5.24 3.76 -0.73
CA LYS A 142 6.68 3.51 -0.93
C LYS A 142 7.19 4.07 -2.26
N ALA A 143 6.42 3.93 -3.34
CA ALA A 143 6.78 4.48 -4.63
C ALA A 143 6.84 6.02 -4.60
N GLN A 144 5.87 6.67 -3.92
CA GLN A 144 5.87 8.11 -3.71
C GLN A 144 7.07 8.58 -2.88
N GLU A 145 7.36 7.92 -1.75
CA GLU A 145 8.53 8.20 -0.91
C GLU A 145 9.84 8.06 -1.69
N SER A 146 9.98 6.98 -2.46
CA SER A 146 11.15 6.74 -3.32
C SER A 146 11.30 7.80 -4.42
N ALA A 147 10.19 8.28 -4.98
CA ALA A 147 10.22 9.34 -5.99
C ALA A 147 10.69 10.67 -5.38
N VAL A 148 10.20 11.03 -4.19
CA VAL A 148 10.64 12.23 -3.45
C VAL A 148 12.13 12.14 -3.11
N LEU A 149 12.59 11.02 -2.56
CA LEU A 149 14.01 10.80 -2.24
C LEU A 149 14.89 10.90 -3.49
N SER A 150 14.43 10.34 -4.61
CA SER A 150 15.17 10.39 -5.88
C SER A 150 15.30 11.83 -6.38
N GLU A 151 14.24 12.63 -6.26
CA GLU A 151 14.27 14.05 -6.65
C GLU A 151 15.14 14.89 -5.71
N GLU A 152 15.13 14.60 -4.41
CA GLU A 152 16.00 15.25 -3.44
C GLU A 152 17.48 14.97 -3.74
N VAL A 153 17.85 13.70 -3.97
CA VAL A 153 19.21 13.30 -4.34
C VAL A 153 19.63 13.93 -5.67
N ARG A 154 18.72 13.98 -6.66
CA ARG A 154 18.97 14.67 -7.94
C ARG A 154 19.30 16.15 -7.72
N THR A 155 18.51 16.83 -6.90
CA THR A 155 18.74 18.23 -6.53
C THR A 155 20.07 18.43 -5.82
N GLN A 156 20.42 17.54 -4.86
CA GLN A 156 21.71 17.57 -4.18
C GLN A 156 22.88 17.36 -5.14
N LEU A 157 22.74 16.44 -6.09
CA LEU A 157 23.74 16.18 -7.12
C LEU A 157 23.97 17.41 -8.00
N GLU A 158 22.91 18.07 -8.46
CA GLU A 158 22.99 19.30 -9.26
C GLU A 158 23.71 20.41 -8.47
N GLN A 159 23.40 20.59 -7.19
CA GLN A 159 24.07 21.56 -6.32
C GLN A 159 25.57 21.25 -6.16
N VAL A 160 25.93 19.99 -5.93
CA VAL A 160 27.34 19.55 -5.81
C VAL A 160 28.07 19.75 -7.15
N GLN A 161 27.45 19.42 -8.27
CA GLN A 161 28.01 19.64 -9.60
C GLN A 161 28.25 21.12 -9.87
N GLN A 162 27.32 22.00 -9.48
CA GLN A 162 27.48 23.44 -9.62
C GLN A 162 28.62 23.99 -8.75
N ARG A 163 28.70 23.56 -7.48
CA ARG A 163 29.83 23.91 -6.59
C ARG A 163 31.16 23.42 -7.14
N LEU A 164 31.22 22.19 -7.64
CA LEU A 164 32.42 21.63 -8.24
C LEU A 164 32.86 22.43 -9.47
N LYS A 165 31.91 22.91 -10.28
CA LYS A 165 32.20 23.79 -11.42
C LYS A 165 32.84 25.11 -10.97
N LEU A 166 32.26 25.77 -9.97
CA LEU A 166 32.80 27.02 -9.41
C LEU A 166 34.21 26.83 -8.83
N VAL A 167 34.42 25.77 -8.04
CA VAL A 167 35.74 25.45 -7.48
C VAL A 167 36.75 25.15 -8.58
N ARG A 168 36.35 24.46 -9.65
CA ARG A 168 37.23 24.23 -10.81
C ARG A 168 37.62 25.54 -11.50
N GLU A 169 36.67 26.44 -11.71
CA GLU A 169 36.92 27.77 -12.29
C GLU A 169 37.89 28.58 -11.40
N GLU A 170 37.64 28.62 -10.09
CA GLU A 170 38.49 29.31 -9.12
C GLU A 170 39.91 28.71 -9.06
N VAL A 171 40.06 27.38 -9.12
CA VAL A 171 41.37 26.72 -9.18
C VAL A 171 42.13 27.10 -10.44
N ILE A 172 41.45 27.17 -11.59
CA ILE A 172 42.05 27.60 -12.86
C ILE A 172 42.52 29.06 -12.75
N GLU A 173 41.66 29.96 -12.26
CA GLU A 173 42.01 31.38 -12.06
C GLU A 173 43.18 31.56 -11.10
N ASN A 174 43.17 30.87 -9.95
CA ASN A 174 44.26 30.89 -8.99
C ASN A 174 45.56 30.34 -9.57
N SER A 175 45.50 29.30 -10.40
CA SER A 175 46.68 28.77 -11.10
C SER A 175 47.30 29.81 -12.04
N ILE A 176 46.47 30.48 -12.85
CA ILE A 176 46.91 31.54 -13.78
C ILE A 176 47.49 32.72 -12.99
N SER A 177 46.82 33.16 -11.93
CA SER A 177 47.27 34.24 -11.07
C SER A 177 48.63 33.92 -10.45
N ARG A 178 48.78 32.71 -9.88
CA ARG A 178 50.04 32.23 -9.29
C ARG A 178 51.16 32.14 -10.32
N GLU A 179 50.88 31.74 -11.55
CA GLU A 179 51.87 31.68 -12.62
C GLU A 179 52.34 33.08 -13.04
N LYS A 180 51.41 34.03 -13.15
CA LYS A 180 51.72 35.45 -13.40
C LYS A 180 52.55 36.06 -12.27
N GLU A 181 52.18 35.78 -11.02
CA GLU A 181 52.87 36.27 -9.84
C GLU A 181 54.28 35.66 -9.70
N SER A 182 54.41 34.36 -9.97
CA SER A 182 55.69 33.65 -10.09
C SER A 182 56.59 34.25 -11.17
N PHE A 183 56.04 34.56 -12.35
CA PHE A 183 56.77 35.24 -13.42
C PHE A 183 57.24 36.63 -13.01
N ASN A 184 56.37 37.43 -12.39
CA ASN A 184 56.71 38.75 -11.88
C ASN A 184 57.79 38.68 -10.80
N ALA A 185 57.68 37.72 -9.86
CA ALA A 185 58.68 37.48 -8.83
C ALA A 185 60.03 37.10 -9.45
N ARG A 186 60.05 36.24 -10.48
CA ARG A 186 61.27 35.89 -11.21
C ARG A 186 61.91 37.11 -11.87
N ARG A 187 61.12 37.95 -12.54
CA ARG A 187 61.61 39.21 -13.15
C ARG A 187 62.16 40.18 -12.10
N ALA A 188 61.46 40.35 -10.98
CA ALA A 188 61.95 41.17 -9.87
C ALA A 188 63.25 40.60 -9.29
N GLN A 189 63.38 39.28 -9.17
CA GLN A 189 64.61 38.62 -8.73
C GLN A 189 65.78 38.86 -9.70
N GLU A 190 65.53 38.81 -11.01
CA GLU A 190 66.51 39.16 -12.05
C GLU A 190 66.92 40.63 -11.97
N ASP A 191 65.98 41.55 -11.76
CA ASP A 191 66.26 42.98 -11.63
C ASP A 191 67.00 43.30 -10.32
N ILE A 192 66.66 42.64 -9.21
CA ILE A 192 67.43 42.66 -7.96
C ILE A 192 68.86 42.16 -8.23
N SER A 193 69.02 41.07 -8.98
CA SER A 193 70.34 40.52 -9.32
C SER A 193 71.15 41.49 -10.18
N LYS A 194 70.52 42.15 -11.17
CA LYS A 194 71.15 43.20 -11.98
C LYS A 194 71.53 44.42 -11.14
N LEU A 195 70.65 44.88 -10.26
CA LEU A 195 70.91 46.02 -9.37
C LEU A 195 72.00 45.69 -8.35
N ARG A 196 72.01 44.48 -7.77
CA ARG A 196 73.12 43.99 -6.95
C ARG A 196 74.43 43.99 -7.73
N GLY A 197 74.44 43.52 -8.97
CA GLY A 197 75.61 43.60 -9.86
C GLY A 197 76.05 45.03 -10.16
N LYS A 198 75.11 45.98 -10.32
CA LYS A 198 75.41 47.41 -10.47
C LYS A 198 75.94 48.03 -9.19
N ILE A 199 75.41 47.66 -8.02
CA ILE A 199 75.93 48.08 -6.71
C ILE A 199 77.35 47.56 -6.53
N GLU A 200 77.64 46.31 -6.85
CA GLU A 200 79.01 45.77 -6.82
C GLU A 200 79.93 46.49 -7.81
N LYS A 201 79.45 46.83 -9.01
CA LYS A 201 80.22 47.66 -9.98
C LYS A 201 80.38 49.12 -9.53
N ALA A 202 79.45 49.68 -8.77
CA ALA A 202 79.51 51.03 -8.20
C ALA A 202 80.34 51.06 -6.89
N LYS A 203 80.49 49.93 -6.20
CA LYS A 203 81.47 49.74 -5.12
C LYS A 203 82.90 49.63 -5.65
N LYS A 204 83.13 49.10 -6.86
CA LYS A 204 84.48 49.05 -7.47
C LYS A 204 85.20 50.41 -7.62
N PRO A 205 84.53 51.55 -7.90
CA PRO A 205 85.17 52.87 -7.81
C PRO A 205 85.15 53.47 -6.38
N ALA A 206 84.36 52.93 -5.45
CA ALA A 206 84.41 53.31 -4.03
C ALA A 206 85.52 52.58 -3.23
N GLU A 207 86.04 51.45 -3.74
CA GLU A 207 87.22 50.75 -3.22
C GLU A 207 88.57 51.38 -3.64
N LYS A 208 88.54 52.50 -4.38
CA LYS A 208 89.74 53.27 -4.80
C LYS A 208 89.77 54.71 -4.27
N ILE A 209 89.19 54.95 -3.10
CA ILE A 209 89.46 56.15 -2.29
C ILE A 209 89.88 55.66 -0.90
N SER A 210 91.17 55.33 -0.75
CA SER A 210 91.78 54.90 0.52
C SER A 210 93.04 55.69 0.86
N ASN A 211 93.23 56.90 0.33
CA ASN A 211 94.44 57.70 0.60
C ASN A 211 94.11 59.15 0.99
N GLY A 212 92.97 59.40 1.65
CA GLY A 212 92.68 60.70 2.26
C GLY A 212 93.40 60.90 3.59
N ASP A 213 93.46 59.85 4.42
CA ASP A 213 94.03 59.92 5.77
C ASP A 213 95.56 59.89 5.79
N ASP A 214 96.21 59.24 4.83
CA ASP A 214 97.68 59.17 4.80
C ASP A 214 98.31 60.52 4.43
N ILE A 215 97.68 61.29 3.53
CA ILE A 215 98.14 62.62 3.12
C ILE A 215 97.97 63.63 4.27
N LEU A 216 96.84 63.56 4.99
CA LEU A 216 96.59 64.43 6.16
C LEU A 216 97.52 64.09 7.33
N ASN A 217 97.84 62.82 7.56
CA ASN A 217 98.77 62.41 8.62
C ASN A 217 100.23 62.77 8.31
N GLU A 218 100.65 62.73 7.04
CA GLU A 218 101.97 63.20 6.63
C GLU A 218 102.12 64.72 6.78
N GLU A 219 101.08 65.50 6.43
CA GLU A 219 101.04 66.95 6.66
C GLU A 219 101.09 67.31 8.16
N ILE A 220 100.33 66.60 9.00
CA ILE A 220 100.36 66.78 10.47
C ILE A 220 101.75 66.46 11.04
N SER A 221 102.42 65.45 10.51
CA SER A 221 103.78 65.08 10.91
C SER A 221 104.79 66.18 10.54
N ASP A 222 104.72 66.75 9.34
CA ASP A 222 105.64 67.81 8.90
C ASP A 222 105.42 69.11 9.71
N TYR A 223 104.17 69.48 10.03
CA TYR A 223 103.89 70.62 10.90
C TYR A 223 104.40 70.41 12.33
N LYS A 224 104.23 69.21 12.92
CA LYS A 224 104.81 68.89 14.24
C LYS A 224 106.33 68.94 14.24
N ALA A 225 106.99 68.45 13.19
CA ALA A 225 108.44 68.53 13.05
C ALA A 225 108.94 69.98 12.95
N ARG A 226 108.24 70.84 12.19
CA ARG A 226 108.61 72.27 12.06
C ARG A 226 108.46 73.06 13.36
N LEU A 227 107.50 72.72 14.22
CA LEU A 227 107.27 73.40 15.50
C LEU A 227 108.14 72.87 16.65
N THR A 228 108.80 71.71 16.47
CA THR A 228 109.65 71.11 17.50
C THR A 228 111.07 71.67 17.48
N CYS A 229 111.64 71.94 18.65
CA CYS A 229 112.99 72.47 18.85
C CYS A 229 114.04 71.49 18.31
N PRO A 230 114.86 71.89 17.32
CA PRO A 230 115.83 70.99 16.68
C PRO A 230 117.03 70.65 17.59
N CYS A 231 117.17 71.30 18.75
CA CYS A 231 118.24 71.00 19.70
C CYS A 231 117.91 69.81 20.62
N CYS A 232 116.62 69.52 20.84
CA CYS A 232 116.19 68.40 21.69
C CYS A 232 115.18 67.46 21.03
N ASN A 233 114.61 67.82 19.87
CA ASN A 233 113.60 67.07 19.12
C ASN A 233 112.40 66.62 19.97
N SER A 234 112.10 67.34 21.05
CA SER A 234 111.07 66.94 22.02
C SER A 234 110.16 68.10 22.42
N ARG A 235 110.71 69.28 22.70
CA ARG A 235 109.95 70.46 23.14
C ARG A 235 109.61 71.37 21.98
N VAL A 236 108.50 72.10 22.07
CA VAL A 236 108.10 73.11 21.08
C VAL A 236 109.07 74.29 21.10
N LYS A 237 109.24 74.95 19.95
CA LYS A 237 110.00 76.18 19.79
C LYS A 237 109.31 77.35 20.51
N ASP A 238 109.94 77.91 21.53
CA ASP A 238 109.42 79.00 22.35
C ASP A 238 110.49 80.05 22.74
N ALA A 239 111.64 80.06 22.05
CA ALA A 239 112.68 81.07 22.25
C ALA A 239 113.45 81.38 20.96
N VAL A 240 113.72 82.66 20.73
CA VAL A 240 114.50 83.16 19.59
C VAL A 240 115.82 83.76 20.05
N LEU A 241 116.88 83.47 19.29
CA LEU A 241 118.15 84.17 19.41
C LEU A 241 118.14 85.43 18.53
N THR A 242 118.14 86.63 19.12
CA THR A 242 117.94 87.89 18.39
C THR A 242 119.12 88.29 17.51
N LYS A 243 120.29 87.66 17.66
CA LYS A 243 121.46 87.89 16.78
C LYS A 243 121.36 87.18 15.43
N CYS A 244 120.73 86.01 15.37
CA CYS A 244 120.65 85.19 14.16
C CYS A 244 119.23 84.72 13.83
N PHE A 245 118.24 85.16 14.60
CA PHE A 245 116.81 84.84 14.51
C PHE A 245 116.48 83.35 14.44
N HIS A 246 117.36 82.49 14.94
CA HIS A 246 117.10 81.06 15.03
C HIS A 246 116.31 80.73 16.29
N VAL A 247 115.29 79.88 16.11
CA VAL A 247 114.30 79.54 17.14
C VAL A 247 114.51 78.13 17.66
N PHE A 248 114.52 77.98 18.98
CA PHE A 248 114.65 76.73 19.72
C PHE A 248 113.68 76.75 20.91
N CYS A 249 113.71 75.72 21.75
CA CYS A 249 113.06 75.83 23.06
C CYS A 249 113.93 76.66 24.01
N PHE A 250 113.28 77.45 24.86
CA PHE A 250 113.92 78.32 25.83
C PHE A 250 114.86 77.54 26.74
N GLU A 251 114.47 76.32 27.12
CA GLU A 251 115.28 75.45 27.96
C GLU A 251 116.61 75.08 27.29
N CYS A 252 116.62 74.75 26.00
CA CYS A 252 117.87 74.45 25.28
C CYS A 252 118.77 75.68 25.15
N VAL A 253 118.21 76.86 24.91
CA VAL A 253 119.00 78.10 24.82
C VAL A 253 119.54 78.51 26.18
N LYS A 254 118.71 78.42 27.23
CA LYS A 254 119.05 78.75 28.61
C LYS A 254 120.14 77.82 29.16
N THR A 255 120.02 76.51 28.96
CA THR A 255 121.04 75.54 29.36
C THR A 255 122.38 75.81 28.67
N ARG A 256 122.40 76.15 27.38
CA ARG A 256 123.64 76.51 26.67
C ARG A 256 124.24 77.83 27.18
N TYR A 257 123.39 78.78 27.54
CA TYR A 257 123.85 80.05 28.11
C TYR A 257 124.50 79.84 29.50
N ASP A 258 123.86 79.04 30.35
CA ASP A 258 124.29 78.76 31.73
C ASP A 258 125.56 77.89 31.76
N THR A 259 125.68 76.91 30.84
CA THR A 259 126.89 76.06 30.67
C THR A 259 128.03 76.74 29.89
N ARG A 260 127.93 78.05 29.65
CA ARG A 260 128.91 78.88 28.90
C ARG A 260 129.16 78.45 27.44
N GLN A 261 128.34 77.55 26.88
CA GLN A 261 128.35 77.19 25.46
C GLN A 261 127.51 78.16 24.62
N ARG A 262 127.85 79.45 24.73
CA ARG A 262 127.08 80.61 24.25
C ARG A 262 127.17 80.84 22.73
N LYS A 263 126.92 79.78 21.96
CA LYS A 263 126.84 79.80 20.48
C LYS A 263 125.54 79.14 20.01
N CYS A 264 124.91 79.73 19.00
CA CYS A 264 123.68 79.25 18.41
C CYS A 264 123.85 77.80 17.93
N PRO A 265 122.97 76.85 18.32
CA PRO A 265 123.07 75.46 17.89
C PRO A 265 123.04 75.26 16.36
N LYS A 266 122.42 76.19 15.62
CA LYS A 266 122.22 76.04 14.17
C LYS A 266 123.29 76.72 13.33
N CYS A 267 123.73 77.92 13.69
CA CYS A 267 124.68 78.70 12.88
C CYS A 267 125.96 79.10 13.64
N ASN A 268 126.12 78.64 14.88
CA ASN A 268 127.29 78.86 15.73
C ASN A 268 127.60 80.34 16.05
N ALA A 269 126.69 81.27 15.73
CA ALA A 269 126.80 82.68 16.09
C ALA A 269 126.81 82.83 17.62
N ALA A 270 127.73 83.65 18.16
CA ALA A 270 127.81 83.90 19.58
C ALA A 270 126.60 84.73 20.07
N PHE A 271 126.10 84.44 21.27
CA PHE A 271 124.97 85.18 21.86
C PHE A 271 125.18 85.45 23.35
N GLY A 272 124.78 86.63 23.83
CA GLY A 272 124.88 87.06 25.22
C GLY A 272 123.58 86.93 26.01
N ALA A 273 123.57 87.48 27.24
CA ALA A 273 122.43 87.45 28.16
C ALA A 273 121.16 88.11 27.58
N ASN A 274 121.35 89.16 26.77
CA ASN A 274 120.27 89.95 26.18
C ASN A 274 119.93 89.52 24.75
N ASP A 275 120.53 88.43 24.27
CA ASP A 275 120.41 88.01 22.86
C ASP A 275 119.50 86.79 22.68
N PHE A 276 118.75 86.39 23.71
CA PHE A 276 117.71 85.38 23.62
C PHE A 276 116.47 85.76 24.42
N HIS A 277 115.30 85.59 23.81
CA HIS A 277 114.01 85.94 24.42
C HIS A 277 112.99 84.85 24.17
N ARG A 278 112.01 84.72 25.07
CA ARG A 278 110.86 83.84 24.86
C ARG A 278 109.97 84.41 23.76
N ILE A 279 109.46 83.52 22.92
CA ILE A 279 108.42 83.82 21.93
C ILE A 279 107.32 82.77 22.03
N TYR A 280 106.09 83.15 21.68
CA TYR A 280 104.93 82.26 21.68
C TYR A 280 104.48 82.04 20.24
N ILE A 281 104.45 80.78 19.79
CA ILE A 281 104.19 80.41 18.38
C ILE A 281 102.82 79.74 18.18
N GLY A 282 102.17 79.31 19.26
CA GLY A 282 100.88 78.60 19.22
C GLY A 282 100.77 77.64 20.38
#